data_AF-A0A9X3XC87-F1
#
_entry.id   AF-A0A9X3XC87-F1
#
_cell.length_a   1.000
_cell.length_b   1.000
_cell.length_c   1.000
_cell.angle_alpha   90.00
_cell.angle_beta   90.00
_cell.angle_gamma   90.00
#
_symmetry.space_group_name_H-M   'P 1'
#
loop_
_entity.id
_entity.type
_entity.pdbx_description
1 polymer ?
#
loop_
_entity_poly.entity_id
_entity_poly.type
_entity_poly.pdbx_seq_one_letter_code
_entity_poly.pdbx_strand_id
1 'polypeptide(L)'
;MTTKVPPTMETELVLASDGAIYVRFEEEPPPGRRVFTGYALTAEERGQHGTQGLLRWACLQRLALGSDGYVYVEEGTIDPEGRKEFRGYALTPEEAERVAREVHRTAFNVTIAARMK
;
A
#
# COMPACT_ATOMS: atom_id res chain seq x y z
N MET A 1 15.23 -25.36 -15.50
CA MET A 1 14.92 -23.95 -15.82
C MET A 1 14.63 -23.24 -14.52
N THR A 2 15.56 -22.44 -14.02
CA THR A 2 15.33 -21.60 -12.84
C THR A 2 14.49 -20.41 -13.29
N THR A 3 13.20 -20.43 -12.95
CA THR A 3 12.33 -19.26 -13.09
C THR A 3 12.92 -18.16 -12.21
N LYS A 4 13.57 -17.18 -12.82
CA LYS A 4 13.90 -15.91 -12.16
C LYS A 4 12.57 -15.32 -11.71
N VAL A 5 12.29 -15.39 -10.41
CA VAL A 5 11.23 -14.60 -9.79
C VAL A 5 11.56 -13.15 -10.13
N PRO A 6 10.68 -12.41 -10.83
CA PRO A 6 10.94 -11.00 -11.11
C PRO A 6 11.16 -10.30 -9.76
N PRO A 7 12.13 -9.38 -9.66
CA PRO A 7 12.36 -8.64 -8.42
C PRO A 7 11.03 -8.04 -7.97
N THR A 8 10.57 -8.42 -6.78
CA THR A 8 9.37 -7.83 -6.19
C THR A 8 9.63 -6.33 -6.04
N MET A 9 8.79 -5.52 -6.67
CA MET A 9 8.86 -4.08 -6.55
C MET A 9 8.74 -3.72 -5.05
N GLU A 10 9.69 -2.93 -4.57
CA GLU A 10 9.63 -2.41 -3.21
C GLU A 10 8.42 -1.49 -3.06
N THR A 11 7.80 -1.52 -1.89
CA THR A 11 6.60 -0.72 -1.62
C THR A 11 7.04 0.64 -1.13
N GLU A 12 6.98 1.64 -2.00
CA GLU A 12 7.41 3.01 -1.72
C GLU A 12 6.35 3.81 -0.96
N LEU A 13 5.08 3.54 -1.26
CA LEU A 13 3.94 4.17 -0.58
C LEU A 13 2.74 3.25 -0.51
N VAL A 14 1.85 3.55 0.45
CA VAL A 14 0.52 2.96 0.53
C VAL A 14 -0.56 4.04 0.63
N LEU A 15 -1.71 3.80 0.01
CA LEU A 15 -2.93 4.59 0.16
C LEU A 15 -3.85 3.91 1.17
N ALA A 16 -4.02 4.49 2.35
CA ALA A 16 -4.76 3.89 3.45
C ALA A 16 -6.24 4.29 3.47
N SER A 17 -7.09 3.43 4.07
CA SER A 17 -8.54 3.62 4.19
C SER A 17 -8.93 4.78 5.10
N ASP A 18 -8.00 5.29 5.91
CA ASP A 18 -8.17 6.53 6.69
C ASP A 18 -7.94 7.80 5.85
N GLY A 19 -7.63 7.65 4.55
CA GLY A 19 -7.39 8.73 3.61
C GLY A 19 -5.94 9.24 3.59
N ALA A 20 -5.05 8.68 4.41
CA ALA A 20 -3.65 9.08 4.42
C ALA A 20 -2.81 8.36 3.36
N ILE A 21 -1.79 9.05 2.88
CA ILE A 21 -0.69 8.47 2.12
C ILE A 21 0.46 8.25 3.09
N TYR A 22 0.91 7.01 3.21
CA TYR A 22 2.10 6.68 3.98
C TYR A 22 3.24 6.38 3.02
N VAL A 23 4.40 6.99 3.26
CA VAL A 23 5.62 6.75 2.48
C VAL A 23 6.62 5.97 3.32
N ARG A 24 7.34 5.05 2.66
CA ARG A 24 8.33 4.19 3.32
C ARG A 24 9.43 5.00 3.99
N PHE A 25 9.93 4.49 5.11
CA PHE A 25 11.19 4.93 5.71
C PHE A 25 12.02 3.71 6.13
N GLU A 26 13.34 3.85 6.20
CA GLU A 26 14.25 2.76 6.59
C GLU A 26 14.62 2.83 8.08
N GLU A 27 14.88 4.03 8.59
CA GLU A 27 15.31 4.26 9.97
C GLU A 27 14.15 4.76 10.85
N GLU A 28 14.01 6.08 10.96
CA GLU A 28 12.98 6.74 11.74
C GLU A 28 12.14 7.68 10.88
N PRO A 29 10.83 7.82 11.17
CA PRO A 29 10.00 8.80 10.50
C PRO A 29 10.36 10.22 10.99
N PRO A 30 10.02 11.26 10.22
CA PRO A 30 10.13 12.63 10.72
C PRO A 30 9.37 12.81 12.05
N PRO A 31 9.84 13.67 12.96
CA PRO A 31 9.19 13.87 14.26
C PRO A 31 7.72 14.27 14.14
N GLY A 32 6.88 13.71 15.02
CA GLY A 32 5.45 14.02 15.08
C GLY A 32 4.59 13.41 13.96
N ARG A 33 5.16 12.57 13.09
CA ARG A 33 4.39 11.87 12.05
C ARG A 33 3.72 10.62 12.61
N ARG A 34 2.48 10.38 12.17
CA ARG A 34 1.79 9.11 12.39
C ARG A 34 2.49 8.02 11.59
N VAL A 35 2.67 6.85 12.19
CA VAL A 35 3.26 5.67 11.53
C VAL A 35 2.17 4.66 11.21
N PHE A 36 2.34 3.97 10.10
CA PHE A 36 1.60 2.77 9.75
C PHE A 36 2.59 1.63 9.54
N THR A 37 2.45 0.59 10.34
CA THR A 37 3.06 -0.72 10.12
C THR A 37 1.96 -1.65 9.63
N GLY A 38 2.17 -2.31 8.51
CA GLY A 38 1.18 -3.21 7.94
C GLY A 38 1.78 -4.44 7.30
N TYR A 39 0.98 -5.51 7.28
CA TYR A 39 1.37 -6.80 6.74
C TYR A 39 0.50 -7.15 5.54
N ALA A 40 1.14 -7.62 4.46
CA ALA A 40 0.46 -7.94 3.23
C ALA A 40 -0.46 -9.16 3.40
N LEU A 41 -1.69 -9.03 2.90
CA LEU A 41 -2.58 -10.16 2.69
C LEU A 41 -2.02 -11.07 1.59
N THR A 42 -2.13 -12.37 1.78
CA THR A 42 -1.84 -13.38 0.75
C THR A 42 -2.88 -13.32 -0.38
N ALA A 43 -2.56 -13.96 -1.51
CA ALA A 43 -3.50 -14.05 -2.63
C ALA A 43 -4.78 -14.82 -2.24
N GLU A 44 -4.64 -15.86 -1.41
CA GLU A 44 -5.76 -16.66 -0.93
C GLU A 44 -6.71 -15.85 -0.04
N GLU A 45 -6.19 -15.13 0.95
CA GLU A 45 -6.99 -14.28 1.84
C GLU A 45 -7.75 -13.19 1.06
N ARG A 46 -7.08 -12.55 0.09
CA ARG A 46 -7.75 -11.58 -0.80
C ARG A 46 -8.87 -12.24 -1.62
N GLY A 47 -8.67 -13.48 -2.06
CA GLY A 47 -9.68 -14.27 -2.75
C GLY A 47 -10.87 -14.63 -1.86
N GLN A 48 -10.61 -15.06 -0.62
CA GLN A 48 -11.64 -15.43 0.36
C GLN A 48 -12.52 -14.24 0.76
N HIS A 49 -11.93 -13.06 0.98
CA HIS A 49 -12.69 -11.85 1.28
C HIS A 49 -13.42 -11.30 0.04
N GLY A 50 -12.78 -11.38 -1.13
CA GLY A 50 -13.24 -10.71 -2.34
C GLY A 50 -13.30 -9.18 -2.17
N THR A 51 -13.70 -8.47 -3.23
CA THR A 51 -13.73 -7.00 -3.22
C THR A 51 -14.67 -6.43 -2.17
N GLN A 52 -15.88 -6.97 -2.04
CA GLN A 52 -16.86 -6.49 -1.07
C GLN A 52 -16.42 -6.73 0.37
N GLY A 53 -15.83 -7.89 0.66
CA GLY A 53 -15.29 -8.20 1.99
C GLY A 53 -14.14 -7.27 2.37
N LEU A 54 -13.22 -7.00 1.44
CA LEU A 54 -12.13 -6.06 1.65
C LEU A 54 -12.63 -4.63 1.88
N LEU A 55 -13.62 -4.17 1.12
CA LEU A 55 -14.22 -2.84 1.33
C LEU A 55 -14.91 -2.74 2.70
N ARG A 56 -15.68 -3.77 3.10
CA ARG A 56 -16.28 -3.83 4.43
C ARG A 56 -15.20 -3.81 5.51
N TRP A 57 -14.12 -4.56 5.30
CA TRP A 57 -13.02 -4.60 6.25
C TRP A 57 -12.32 -3.25 6.36
N ALA A 58 -12.19 -2.51 5.26
CA ALA A 58 -11.60 -1.17 5.24
C ALA A 58 -12.43 -0.14 6.03
N CYS A 59 -13.71 -0.41 6.27
CA CYS A 59 -14.57 0.37 7.17
C CYS A 59 -14.39 0.01 8.65
N LEU A 60 -13.78 -1.15 8.96
CA LEU A 60 -13.63 -1.68 10.32
C LEU A 60 -12.18 -1.61 10.83
N GLN A 61 -11.21 -1.70 9.93
CA GLN A 61 -9.78 -1.73 10.20
C GLN A 61 -9.05 -0.86 9.16
N ARG A 62 -7.84 -0.40 9.50
CA ARG A 62 -7.02 0.32 8.53
C ARG A 62 -6.42 -0.66 7.53
N LEU A 63 -6.81 -0.47 6.27
CA LEU A 63 -6.34 -1.20 5.11
C LEU A 63 -5.60 -0.24 4.20
N ALA A 64 -4.52 -0.67 3.56
CA ALA A 64 -3.75 0.17 2.67
C ALA A 64 -3.38 -0.54 1.37
N LEU A 65 -3.55 0.15 0.24
CA LEU A 65 -3.15 -0.33 -1.07
C LEU A 65 -1.72 0.14 -1.37
N GLY A 66 -0.79 -0.79 -1.49
CA GLY A 66 0.60 -0.49 -1.80
C GLY A 66 0.86 -0.19 -3.26
N SER A 67 1.91 0.60 -3.51
CA SER A 67 2.42 0.88 -4.85
C SER A 67 2.91 -0.36 -5.60
N ASP A 68 3.14 -1.45 -4.89
CA ASP A 68 3.50 -2.78 -5.40
C ASP A 68 2.28 -3.66 -5.73
N GLY A 69 1.07 -3.15 -5.53
CA GLY A 69 -0.19 -3.84 -5.80
C GLY A 69 -0.67 -4.77 -4.68
N TYR A 70 0.02 -4.82 -3.53
CA TYR A 70 -0.44 -5.59 -2.37
C TYR A 70 -1.44 -4.80 -1.53
N VAL A 71 -2.26 -5.55 -0.79
CA VAL A 71 -3.17 -5.01 0.21
C VAL A 71 -2.58 -5.30 1.58
N TYR A 72 -2.33 -4.25 2.35
CA TYR A 72 -1.75 -4.31 3.69
C TYR A 72 -2.83 -4.05 4.73
N VAL A 73 -2.81 -4.79 5.83
CA VAL A 73 -3.63 -4.52 7.02
C VAL A 73 -2.74 -4.05 8.16
N GLU A 74 -3.26 -3.16 9.01
CA GLU A 74 -2.54 -2.63 10.16
C GLU A 74 -2.05 -3.74 11.11
N GLU A 75 -0.87 -3.53 11.69
CA GLU A 75 -0.30 -4.36 12.75
C GLU A 75 -1.33 -4.68 13.84
N GLY A 76 -1.32 -5.93 14.33
CA GLY A 76 -2.29 -6.45 15.29
C GLY A 76 -3.59 -6.96 14.66
N THR A 77 -3.83 -6.75 13.37
CA THR A 77 -5.01 -7.29 12.66
C THR A 77 -4.83 -8.77 12.29
N ILE A 78 -3.61 -9.17 11.94
CA ILE A 78 -3.25 -10.53 11.52
C ILE A 78 -1.87 -10.91 12.07
N ASP A 79 -1.57 -12.21 12.05
CA ASP A 79 -0.24 -12.74 12.38
C ASP A 79 0.81 -12.26 11.36
N PRO A 80 1.89 -11.57 11.78
CA PRO A 80 2.93 -11.07 10.87
C PRO A 80 3.86 -12.13 10.29
N GLU A 81 3.91 -13.35 10.85
CA GLU A 81 4.93 -14.33 10.49
C GLU A 81 4.92 -14.66 8.98
N GLY A 82 6.09 -14.53 8.34
CA GLY A 82 6.27 -14.83 6.92
C GLY A 82 5.64 -13.84 5.93
N ARG A 83 5.10 -12.71 6.41
CA ARG A 83 4.43 -11.71 5.56
C ARG A 83 5.36 -10.60 5.11
N LYS A 84 5.06 -10.00 3.96
CA LYS A 84 5.70 -8.76 3.53
C LYS A 84 5.24 -7.62 4.44
N GLU A 85 6.19 -7.01 5.12
CA GLU A 85 5.97 -5.84 5.96
C GLU A 85 6.07 -4.55 5.13
N PHE A 86 5.27 -3.56 5.49
CA PHE A 86 5.45 -2.17 5.10
C PHE A 86 5.46 -1.30 6.35
N ARG A 87 6.43 -0.39 6.44
CA ARG A 87 6.52 0.64 7.47
C ARG A 87 6.60 2.00 6.80
N GLY A 88 5.64 2.86 7.10
CA GLY A 88 5.56 4.18 6.50
C GLY A 88 5.06 5.26 7.44
N TYR A 89 5.38 6.50 7.14
CA TYR A 89 4.88 7.66 7.88
C TYR A 89 3.90 8.47 7.06
N ALA A 90 2.91 9.04 7.74
CA ALA A 90 1.87 9.83 7.10
C ALA A 90 2.44 11.15 6.57
N LEU A 91 2.17 11.43 5.30
CA LEU A 91 2.40 12.74 4.71
C LEU A 91 1.55 13.82 5.39
N THR A 92 2.02 15.07 5.38
CA THR A 92 1.17 16.21 5.75
C THR A 92 0.12 16.42 4.66
N PRO A 93 -0.94 17.20 4.92
CA PRO A 93 -1.89 17.58 3.88
C PRO A 93 -1.22 18.16 2.62
N GLU A 94 -0.24 19.04 2.79
CA GLU A 94 0.48 19.71 1.69
C GLU A 94 1.35 18.73 0.88
N GLU A 95 2.04 17.82 1.58
CA GLU A 95 2.84 16.77 0.95
C GLU A 95 1.94 15.78 0.20
N ALA A 96 0.83 15.37 0.80
CA ALA A 96 -0.14 14.45 0.22
C ALA A 96 -0.77 15.04 -1.05
N GLU A 97 -1.12 16.33 -1.04
CA GLU A 97 -1.64 17.02 -2.22
C GLU A 97 -0.63 17.02 -3.37
N ARG A 98 0.66 17.29 -3.08
CA ARG A 98 1.73 17.23 -4.07
C ARG A 98 1.89 15.82 -4.64
N VAL A 99 1.93 14.79 -3.78
CA VAL A 99 2.05 13.40 -4.24
C VAL A 99 0.83 12.98 -5.04
N ALA A 100 -0.38 13.35 -4.63
CA ALA A 100 -1.61 13.05 -5.37
C ALA A 100 -1.59 13.65 -6.78
N ARG A 101 -1.09 14.90 -6.95
CA ARG A 101 -0.90 15.51 -8.27
C ARG A 101 0.07 14.73 -9.15
N GLU A 102 1.21 14.31 -8.60
CA GLU A 102 2.21 13.52 -9.34
C GLU A 102 1.68 12.13 -9.73
N VAL A 103 1.00 11.45 -8.81
CA VAL A 103 0.35 10.17 -9.07
C VAL A 103 -0.72 10.33 -10.15
N HIS A 104 -1.59 11.35 -10.05
CA HIS A 104 -2.60 11.61 -11.07
C HIS A 104 -1.96 11.84 -12.45
N ARG A 105 -0.97 12.73 -12.54
CA ARG A 105 -0.25 13.02 -13.79
C ARG A 105 0.42 11.77 -14.38
N THR A 106 0.99 10.91 -13.53
CA THR A 106 1.73 9.72 -13.97
C THR A 106 0.81 8.55 -14.31
N ALA A 107 -0.21 8.29 -13.49
CA ALA A 107 -1.14 7.16 -13.66
C ALA A 107 -1.97 7.29 -14.94
N PHE A 108 -2.35 8.50 -15.35
CA PHE A 108 -2.99 8.70 -16.65
C PHE A 108 -2.05 8.36 -17.82
N ASN A 109 -0.76 8.67 -17.71
CA ASN A 109 0.22 8.26 -18.72
C ASN A 109 0.43 6.74 -18.75
N VAL A 110 0.44 6.08 -17.58
CA VAL A 110 0.56 4.62 -17.47
C VAL A 110 -0.69 3.90 -18.01
N THR A 111 -1.89 4.40 -17.72
CA THR A 111 -3.15 3.81 -18.22
C THR A 111 -3.34 4.02 -19.72
N ILE A 112 -2.87 5.13 -20.29
CA ILE A 112 -2.82 5.32 -21.76
C ILE A 112 -1.89 4.30 -22.40
N ALA A 113 -0.67 4.12 -21.88
CA ALA A 113 0.26 3.11 -22.39
C ALA A 113 -0.27 1.67 -22.26
N ALA A 114 -1.02 1.37 -21.19
CA ALA A 114 -1.65 0.07 -20.99
C ALA A 114 -2.87 -0.17 -21.91
N ARG A 115 -3.59 0.88 -22.33
CA ARG A 115 -4.70 0.80 -23.30
C ARG A 115 -4.25 0.62 -24.74
N MET A 116 -2.98 0.93 -25.06
CA MET A 116 -2.42 0.76 -26.40
C MET A 116 -1.93 -0.67 -26.70
N LYS A 117 -2.39 -1.67 -25.95
CA LYS A 117 -2.16 -3.09 -26.23
C LYS A 117 -3.43 -3.78 -26.65
#